data_AF-A0A3C0QSJ5-F1
#
_entry.id   AF-A0A3C0QSJ5-F1
#
_cell.length_a   1.000
_cell.length_b   1.000
_cell.length_c   1.000
_cell.angle_alpha   90.00
_cell.angle_beta   90.00
_cell.angle_gamma   90.00
#
_symmetry.space_group_name_H-M   'P 1'
#
loop_
_entity.id
_entity.type
_entity.pdbx_description
1 polymer ?
#
loop_
_entity_poly.entity_id
_entity_poly.type
_entity_poly.pdbx_seq_one_letter_code
_entity_poly.pdbx_strand_id
1 'polypeptide(L)'
;MLFLIAIIVACVFSWFCAKPLKTHPTPFYVAGAVVSVIMIMIGQTRPEGIPQAVNTYLIGLFNRGALAAALWCVVAYIGAVPDSAKAIRKQLMPSRGELSIFTAILTISHAVTYGVTYIKRLTSGRPVTETTFILTCIICLILMLIMIPLTVISFKNIRKKMKPQTWKAIQRIAYVFYALIYLHVMVIFIPRARIGREGALFDVIIYSIVFLGYAVLRIRKAIVKTQPVEKHSILNVVCTAVFVLTVGGLGISSRSSVTPVQSAENGTNLSTTAPALQTITETTTAVSTSAETSANPMETISETDSISETITPTEAETTPISTDNSVAERTAVPANTETQASPAVTTAVVSTSANVSNAENSAPDAQPQNEPVQDEPSPESVQNDPAPEPVQNDPEPAPQPEPEPIQNTPEPEPQPEPEPQQPASVLYNNGTYSADKMGFDSMVHITVTIESDKIIDLTASCNESDMWYFENAYGTIRNAILASQSPDVDIVAESTISSNAIMDGVRDCLNQARK
;
A
#
# COMPACT_ATOMS: atom_id res chain seq x y z
N MET A 1 -2.23 11.79 1.24
CA MET A 1 -1.27 12.92 1.22
C MET A 1 0.16 12.50 0.87
N LEU A 2 0.76 11.53 1.57
CA LEU A 2 2.21 11.20 1.47
C LEU A 2 2.70 10.92 0.05
N PHE A 3 1.88 10.33 -0.82
CA PHE A 3 2.28 10.02 -2.21
C PHE A 3 2.52 11.27 -3.07
N LEU A 4 1.82 12.39 -2.80
CA LEU A 4 2.06 13.65 -3.50
C LEU A 4 3.43 14.25 -3.11
N ILE A 5 3.79 14.19 -1.82
CA ILE A 5 5.13 14.55 -1.33
C ILE A 5 6.19 13.64 -1.97
N ALA A 6 5.93 12.33 -2.02
CA ALA A 6 6.82 11.36 -2.65
C ALA A 6 7.08 11.66 -4.14
N ILE A 7 6.06 12.08 -4.90
CA ILE A 7 6.21 12.48 -6.30
C ILE A 7 7.08 13.74 -6.44
N ILE A 8 6.87 14.75 -5.60
CA ILE A 8 7.68 15.98 -5.62
C ILE A 8 9.15 15.64 -5.35
N VAL A 9 9.42 14.88 -4.27
CA VAL A 9 10.76 14.42 -3.90
C VAL A 9 11.39 13.57 -5.02
N ALA A 10 10.66 12.60 -5.57
CA ALA A 10 11.13 11.72 -6.64
C ALA A 10 11.47 12.49 -7.93
N CYS A 11 10.66 13.48 -8.30
CA CYS A 11 10.90 14.35 -9.47
C CYS A 11 12.13 15.25 -9.27
N VAL A 12 12.26 15.89 -8.10
CA VAL A 12 13.42 16.73 -7.75
C VAL A 12 14.69 15.90 -7.75
N PHE A 13 14.72 14.78 -7.01
CA PHE A 13 15.84 13.84 -6.97
C PHE A 13 16.24 13.38 -8.38
N SER A 14 15.27 12.92 -9.18
CA SER A 14 15.54 12.43 -10.53
C SER A 14 16.05 13.50 -11.49
N TRP A 15 15.72 14.78 -11.28
CA TRP A 15 16.21 15.89 -12.11
C TRP A 15 17.66 16.28 -11.77
N PHE A 16 17.96 16.45 -10.49
CA PHE A 16 19.31 16.83 -10.02
C PHE A 16 20.31 15.67 -10.13
N CYS A 17 19.93 14.47 -9.68
CA CYS A 17 20.84 13.31 -9.68
C CYS A 17 21.03 12.67 -11.06
N ALA A 18 20.26 13.04 -12.09
CA ALA A 18 20.37 12.46 -13.45
C ALA A 18 21.80 12.44 -14.02
N LYS A 19 22.59 13.51 -13.81
CA LYS A 19 23.99 13.58 -14.27
C LYS A 19 24.90 12.70 -13.38
N PRO A 20 25.00 12.90 -12.04
CA PRO A 20 25.80 12.03 -11.17
C PRO A 20 25.52 10.54 -11.31
N LEU A 21 24.24 10.15 -11.31
CA LEU A 21 23.78 8.75 -11.35
C LEU A 21 24.20 8.02 -12.64
N LYS A 22 24.36 8.75 -13.75
CA LYS A 22 24.87 8.21 -15.02
C LYS A 22 26.40 8.05 -15.01
N THR A 23 27.14 9.00 -14.44
CA THR A 23 28.61 9.00 -14.45
C THR A 23 29.18 8.03 -13.43
N HIS A 24 28.67 8.07 -12.19
CA HIS A 24 29.07 7.21 -11.08
C HIS A 24 27.82 6.64 -10.40
N PRO A 25 27.24 5.53 -10.90
CA PRO A 25 26.04 4.93 -10.31
C PRO A 25 26.31 4.22 -8.98
N THR A 26 27.53 3.74 -8.72
CA THR A 26 27.84 2.89 -7.56
C THR A 26 27.62 3.55 -6.19
N PRO A 27 27.98 4.83 -5.94
CA PRO A 27 27.69 5.45 -4.64
C PRO A 27 26.19 5.58 -4.36
N PHE A 28 25.36 5.81 -5.40
CA PHE A 28 23.91 5.88 -5.25
C PHE A 28 23.30 4.52 -4.88
N TYR A 29 23.81 3.43 -5.45
CA TYR A 29 23.36 2.08 -5.08
C TYR A 29 23.78 1.71 -3.65
N VAL A 30 25.01 2.05 -3.24
CA VAL A 30 25.49 1.84 -1.86
C VAL A 30 24.68 2.67 -0.87
N ALA A 31 24.49 3.97 -1.13
CA ALA A 31 23.66 4.84 -0.29
C ALA A 31 22.21 4.36 -0.20
N GLY A 32 21.61 3.95 -1.33
CA GLY A 32 20.26 3.36 -1.36
C GLY A 32 20.17 2.06 -0.55
N ALA A 33 21.18 1.21 -0.58
CA ALA A 33 21.24 -0.02 0.21
C ALA A 33 21.43 0.27 1.71
N VAL A 34 22.29 1.21 2.09
CA VAL A 34 22.47 1.64 3.49
C VAL A 34 21.18 2.24 4.05
N VAL A 35 20.53 3.14 3.32
CA VAL A 35 19.21 3.69 3.71
C VAL A 35 18.16 2.57 3.81
N SER A 36 18.18 1.59 2.91
CA SER A 36 17.25 0.44 2.98
C SER A 36 17.46 -0.38 4.26
N VAL A 37 18.70 -0.70 4.63
CA VAL A 37 19.01 -1.42 5.88
C VAL A 37 18.57 -0.61 7.10
N ILE A 38 18.82 0.70 7.13
CA ILE A 38 18.37 1.58 8.22
C ILE A 38 16.84 1.59 8.34
N MET A 39 16.11 1.69 7.22
CA MET A 39 14.65 1.70 7.21
C MET A 39 14.04 0.34 7.59
N ILE A 40 14.68 -0.77 7.22
CA ILE A 40 14.31 -2.11 7.71
C ILE A 40 14.48 -2.17 9.24
N MET A 41 15.63 -1.75 9.77
CA MET A 41 15.89 -1.77 11.22
C MET A 41 14.85 -0.94 11.97
N ILE A 42 14.64 0.33 11.59
CA ILE A 42 13.63 1.23 12.18
C ILE A 42 12.22 0.62 12.06
N GLY A 43 11.87 0.00 10.92
CA GLY A 43 10.57 -0.62 10.70
C GLY A 43 10.30 -1.87 11.55
N GLN A 44 11.36 -2.60 11.94
CA GLN A 44 11.25 -3.77 12.82
C GLN A 44 11.35 -3.41 14.32
N THR A 45 12.19 -2.44 14.70
CA THR A 45 12.38 -2.06 16.12
C THR A 45 11.42 -0.98 16.60
N ARG A 46 10.82 -0.19 15.69
CA ARG A 46 9.91 0.95 15.95
C ARG A 46 10.31 1.78 17.20
N PRO A 47 11.50 2.44 17.19
CA PRO A 47 12.03 3.10 18.39
C PRO A 47 11.09 4.19 18.91
N GLU A 48 10.84 4.18 20.21
CA GLU A 48 10.04 5.20 20.88
C GLU A 48 10.78 6.55 20.96
N GLY A 49 10.03 7.64 21.12
CA GLY A 49 10.58 9.00 21.20
C GLY A 49 10.91 9.67 19.86
N ILE A 50 10.69 9.01 18.71
CA ILE A 50 10.83 9.66 17.39
C ILE A 50 9.72 10.72 17.20
N PRO A 51 10.04 12.00 16.89
CA PRO A 51 9.03 13.04 16.70
C PRO A 51 7.99 12.67 15.63
N GLN A 52 6.70 12.90 15.91
CA GLN A 52 5.59 12.47 15.06
C GLN A 52 5.73 12.92 13.59
N ALA A 53 6.21 14.15 13.34
CA ALA A 53 6.45 14.65 12.00
C ALA A 53 7.53 13.84 11.23
N VAL A 54 8.59 13.39 11.92
CA VAL A 54 9.63 12.53 11.33
C VAL A 54 9.07 11.13 11.06
N ASN A 55 8.27 10.57 11.99
CA ASN A 55 7.64 9.28 11.80
C ASN A 55 6.66 9.30 10.61
N THR A 56 5.76 10.28 10.55
CA THR A 56 4.76 10.40 9.47
C THR A 56 5.38 10.74 8.11
N TYR A 57 6.21 11.79 8.02
CA TYR A 57 6.65 12.34 6.73
C TYR A 57 8.00 11.84 6.22
N LEU A 58 8.90 11.36 7.09
CA LEU A 58 10.18 10.78 6.66
C LEU A 58 10.11 9.26 6.67
N ILE A 59 9.90 8.64 7.83
CA ILE A 59 9.89 7.17 7.98
C ILE A 59 8.70 6.58 7.20
N GLY A 60 7.51 7.17 7.32
CA GLY A 60 6.31 6.77 6.57
C GLY A 60 6.46 6.87 5.05
N LEU A 61 7.36 7.73 4.53
CA LEU A 61 7.63 7.87 3.10
C LEU A 61 8.40 6.67 2.52
N PHE A 62 9.31 6.11 3.31
CA PHE A 62 10.04 4.88 2.98
C PHE A 62 9.22 3.63 3.32
N ASN A 63 8.75 3.52 4.57
CA ASN A 63 8.11 2.31 5.08
C ASN A 63 6.80 2.00 4.33
N ARG A 64 5.94 2.99 4.06
CA ARG A 64 4.70 2.78 3.27
C ARG A 64 4.97 2.62 1.75
N GLY A 65 6.24 2.52 1.32
CA GLY A 65 6.62 2.31 -0.08
C GLY A 65 6.41 3.51 -1.00
N ALA A 66 5.90 4.64 -0.49
CA ALA A 66 5.47 5.79 -1.28
C ALA A 66 6.60 6.38 -2.14
N LEU A 67 7.82 6.50 -1.59
CA LEU A 67 8.99 6.96 -2.35
C LEU A 67 9.38 5.99 -3.48
N ALA A 68 9.33 4.68 -3.23
CA ALA A 68 9.63 3.67 -4.23
C ALA A 68 8.58 3.66 -5.35
N ALA A 69 7.29 3.75 -5.01
CA ALA A 69 6.20 3.90 -5.98
C ALA A 69 6.35 5.17 -6.82
N ALA A 70 6.66 6.32 -6.21
CA ALA A 70 6.85 7.58 -6.90
C ALA A 70 8.07 7.55 -7.86
N LEU A 71 9.19 6.97 -7.43
CA LEU A 71 10.36 6.76 -8.29
C LEU A 71 10.05 5.79 -9.45
N TRP A 72 9.28 4.73 -9.22
CA TRP A 72 8.78 3.87 -10.30
C TRP A 72 7.89 4.63 -11.28
N CYS A 73 7.02 5.52 -10.81
CA CYS A 73 6.25 6.42 -11.68
C CYS A 73 7.19 7.27 -12.54
N VAL A 74 8.24 7.88 -11.99
CA VAL A 74 9.22 8.64 -12.79
C VAL A 74 9.91 7.75 -13.84
N VAL A 75 10.40 6.56 -13.47
CA VAL A 75 11.01 5.59 -14.39
C VAL A 75 10.03 5.15 -15.50
N ALA A 76 8.74 5.02 -15.20
CA ALA A 76 7.68 4.74 -16.17
C ALA A 76 7.47 5.94 -17.11
N TYR A 77 7.21 7.12 -16.55
CA TYR A 77 6.88 8.35 -17.27
C TYR A 77 7.98 8.77 -18.25
N ILE A 78 9.27 8.69 -17.89
CA ILE A 78 10.41 8.99 -18.80
C ILE A 78 10.27 8.24 -20.15
N GLY A 79 9.75 7.01 -20.14
CA GLY A 79 9.51 6.23 -21.37
C GLY A 79 8.25 6.61 -22.15
N ALA A 80 7.26 7.25 -21.50
CA ALA A 80 5.95 7.61 -22.04
C ALA A 80 5.85 9.07 -22.52
N VAL A 81 6.66 10.00 -22.01
CA VAL A 81 6.63 11.42 -22.43
C VAL A 81 6.72 11.55 -23.97
N PRO A 82 5.91 12.41 -24.63
CA PRO A 82 6.02 12.66 -26.06
C PRO A 82 7.38 13.25 -26.44
N ASP A 83 7.81 12.98 -27.68
CA ASP A 83 9.15 13.34 -28.17
C ASP A 83 9.37 14.85 -28.39
N SER A 84 8.31 15.67 -28.24
CA SER A 84 8.38 17.12 -28.12
C SER A 84 9.07 17.60 -26.82
N ALA A 85 9.04 16.82 -25.74
CA ALA A 85 9.61 17.18 -24.43
C ALA A 85 11.14 17.01 -24.38
N LYS A 86 11.85 17.70 -25.27
CA LYS A 86 13.30 17.58 -25.50
C LYS A 86 14.14 17.74 -24.23
N ALA A 87 13.75 18.63 -23.31
CA ALA A 87 14.47 18.85 -22.04
C ALA A 87 14.47 17.61 -21.13
N ILE A 88 13.28 17.12 -20.75
CA ILE A 88 13.09 15.91 -19.93
C ILE A 88 13.77 14.71 -20.61
N ARG A 89 13.56 14.54 -21.92
CA ARG A 89 14.13 13.44 -22.68
C ARG A 89 15.67 13.49 -22.72
N LYS A 90 16.30 14.67 -22.86
CA LYS A 90 17.76 14.85 -22.89
C LYS A 90 18.40 14.59 -21.52
N GLN A 91 17.77 15.04 -20.44
CA GLN A 91 18.31 14.94 -19.07
C GLN A 91 18.07 13.54 -18.45
N LEU A 92 16.85 12.98 -18.52
CA LEU A 92 16.47 11.78 -17.74
C LEU A 92 16.50 10.44 -18.51
N MET A 93 16.42 10.41 -19.85
CA MET A 93 16.59 9.12 -20.58
C MET A 93 17.97 8.47 -20.37
N PRO A 94 19.10 9.21 -20.29
CA PRO A 94 20.42 8.61 -20.14
C PRO A 94 20.68 7.88 -18.82
N SER A 95 19.90 8.18 -17.77
CA SER A 95 20.01 7.61 -16.41
C SER A 95 18.85 6.69 -16.03
N ARG A 96 17.95 6.38 -16.97
CA ARG A 96 16.69 5.66 -16.70
C ARG A 96 16.90 4.22 -16.20
N GLY A 97 17.94 3.53 -16.66
CA GLY A 97 18.24 2.16 -16.23
C GLY A 97 18.82 2.12 -14.82
N GLU A 98 19.66 3.10 -14.52
CA GLU A 98 20.31 3.32 -13.24
C GLU A 98 19.30 3.75 -12.17
N LEU A 99 18.38 4.66 -12.51
CA LEU A 99 17.26 5.06 -11.66
C LEU A 99 16.33 3.86 -11.35
N SER A 100 16.10 2.97 -12.32
CA SER A 100 15.35 1.73 -12.11
C SER A 100 16.02 0.77 -11.11
N ILE A 101 17.36 0.69 -11.11
CA ILE A 101 18.10 -0.15 -10.16
C ILE A 101 18.03 0.46 -8.75
N PHE A 102 18.27 1.76 -8.62
CA PHE A 102 18.12 2.48 -7.35
C PHE A 102 16.70 2.33 -6.75
N THR A 103 15.68 2.46 -7.59
CA THR A 103 14.28 2.28 -7.19
C THR A 103 13.99 0.86 -6.70
N ALA A 104 14.53 -0.16 -7.39
CA ALA A 104 14.36 -1.54 -6.99
C ALA A 104 14.98 -1.86 -5.63
N ILE A 105 16.14 -1.26 -5.28
CA ILE A 105 16.76 -1.40 -3.95
C ILE A 105 15.81 -0.89 -2.85
N LEU A 106 15.24 0.31 -3.02
CA LEU A 106 14.24 0.86 -2.08
C LEU A 106 12.93 0.05 -2.06
N THR A 107 12.54 -0.56 -3.19
CA THR A 107 11.36 -1.43 -3.27
C THR A 107 11.55 -2.72 -2.48
N ILE A 108 12.75 -3.32 -2.55
CA ILE A 108 13.13 -4.50 -1.75
C ILE A 108 13.08 -4.16 -0.27
N SER A 109 13.53 -2.96 0.14
CA SER A 109 13.44 -2.51 1.53
C SER A 109 12.01 -2.60 2.08
N HIS A 110 11.06 -1.98 1.37
CA HIS A 110 9.64 -1.99 1.71
C HIS A 110 9.06 -3.42 1.70
N ALA A 111 9.39 -4.22 0.69
CA ALA A 111 8.94 -5.60 0.55
C ALA A 111 9.48 -6.51 1.67
N VAL A 112 10.69 -6.28 2.19
CA VAL A 112 11.24 -7.02 3.33
C VAL A 112 10.56 -6.58 4.64
N THR A 113 10.43 -5.28 4.90
CA THR A 113 9.83 -4.76 6.14
C THR A 113 8.40 -5.28 6.35
N TYR A 114 7.54 -5.22 5.34
CA TYR A 114 6.20 -5.82 5.43
C TYR A 114 6.19 -7.33 5.23
N GLY A 115 7.10 -7.88 4.42
CA GLY A 115 7.21 -9.32 4.16
C GLY A 115 7.43 -10.12 5.44
N VAL A 116 8.28 -9.63 6.37
CA VAL A 116 8.48 -10.26 7.69
C VAL A 116 7.17 -10.27 8.50
N THR A 117 6.43 -9.16 8.53
CA THR A 117 5.14 -9.07 9.23
C THR A 117 4.08 -10.00 8.60
N TYR A 118 4.04 -10.09 7.27
CA TYR A 118 3.09 -10.93 6.55
C TYR A 118 3.42 -12.41 6.76
N ILE A 119 4.70 -12.80 6.69
CA ILE A 119 5.16 -14.16 7.00
C ILE A 119 4.78 -14.53 8.44
N LYS A 120 5.06 -13.66 9.43
CA LYS A 120 4.62 -13.88 10.82
C LYS A 120 3.11 -14.13 10.91
N ARG A 121 2.29 -13.34 10.22
CA ARG A 121 0.82 -13.51 10.19
C ARG A 121 0.39 -14.83 9.54
N LEU A 122 1.07 -15.30 8.47
CA LEU A 122 0.84 -16.63 7.88
C LEU A 122 1.26 -17.78 8.82
N THR A 123 2.38 -17.64 9.54
CA THR A 123 2.93 -18.71 10.40
C THR A 123 2.29 -18.78 11.79
N SER A 124 1.43 -17.83 12.16
CA SER A 124 0.83 -17.73 13.51
C SER A 124 -0.29 -18.75 13.81
N GLY A 125 -0.50 -19.75 12.95
CA GLY A 125 -1.50 -20.82 13.15
C GLY A 125 -2.98 -20.38 13.05
N ARG A 126 -3.27 -19.08 13.18
CA ARG A 126 -4.63 -18.50 13.04
C ARG A 126 -5.15 -18.67 11.60
N PRO A 127 -6.40 -19.09 11.38
CA PRO A 127 -6.96 -19.27 10.04
C PRO A 127 -7.06 -17.94 9.30
N VAL A 128 -6.45 -17.86 8.11
CA VAL A 128 -6.34 -16.63 7.32
C VAL A 128 -7.57 -16.47 6.42
N THR A 129 -8.69 -16.03 6.99
CA THR A 129 -9.97 -15.84 6.26
C THR A 129 -10.05 -14.54 5.45
N GLU A 130 -9.09 -13.63 5.61
CA GLU A 130 -9.14 -12.30 4.99
C GLU A 130 -8.71 -12.32 3.52
N THR A 131 -9.68 -12.36 2.59
CA THR A 131 -9.46 -12.41 1.14
C THR A 131 -8.58 -11.28 0.60
N THR A 132 -8.71 -10.07 1.14
CA THR A 132 -7.89 -8.89 0.78
C THR A 132 -6.41 -9.10 1.09
N PHE A 133 -6.09 -9.69 2.24
CA PHE A 133 -4.72 -10.03 2.62
C PHE A 133 -4.14 -11.14 1.73
N ILE A 134 -4.89 -12.22 1.47
CA ILE A 134 -4.44 -13.29 0.55
C ILE A 134 -4.16 -12.73 -0.85
N LEU A 135 -5.08 -11.93 -1.40
CA LEU A 135 -4.93 -11.29 -2.70
C LEU A 135 -3.70 -10.36 -2.73
N THR A 136 -3.48 -9.58 -1.67
CA THR A 136 -2.30 -8.73 -1.53
C THR A 136 -1.00 -9.55 -1.55
N CYS A 137 -0.93 -10.65 -0.77
CA CYS A 137 0.22 -11.55 -0.75
C CYS A 137 0.53 -12.14 -2.13
N ILE A 138 -0.49 -12.60 -2.87
CA ILE A 138 -0.32 -13.14 -4.23
C ILE A 138 0.21 -12.07 -5.19
N ILE A 139 -0.36 -10.86 -5.17
CA ILE A 139 0.10 -9.75 -6.03
C ILE A 139 1.54 -9.35 -5.68
N CYS A 140 1.90 -9.30 -4.39
CA CYS A 140 3.28 -9.02 -3.94
C CYS A 140 4.29 -10.05 -4.46
N LEU A 141 3.97 -11.35 -4.40
CA LEU A 141 4.84 -12.40 -4.93
C LEU A 141 5.05 -12.27 -6.45
N ILE A 142 3.98 -12.01 -7.21
CA ILE A 142 4.06 -11.80 -8.66
C ILE A 142 4.87 -10.54 -8.99
N LEU A 143 4.67 -9.44 -8.25
CA LEU A 143 5.45 -8.21 -8.38
C LEU A 143 6.94 -8.44 -8.16
N MET A 144 7.32 -9.16 -7.10
CA MET A 144 8.72 -9.47 -6.80
C MET A 144 9.36 -10.38 -7.86
N LEU A 145 8.64 -11.42 -8.30
CA LEU A 145 9.08 -12.34 -9.35
C LEU A 145 9.33 -11.61 -10.68
N ILE A 146 8.54 -10.59 -11.00
CA ILE A 146 8.73 -9.74 -12.19
C ILE A 146 9.84 -8.69 -11.98
N MET A 147 9.91 -8.06 -10.81
CA MET A 147 10.85 -6.97 -10.53
C MET A 147 12.31 -7.44 -10.52
N ILE A 148 12.61 -8.59 -9.91
CA ILE A 148 14.00 -9.06 -9.76
C ILE A 148 14.68 -9.27 -11.13
N PRO A 149 14.13 -10.03 -12.09
CA PRO A 149 14.71 -10.18 -13.42
C PRO A 149 14.83 -8.86 -14.20
N LEU A 150 13.83 -7.98 -14.12
CA LEU A 150 13.86 -6.66 -14.79
C LEU A 150 15.03 -5.80 -14.27
N THR A 151 15.25 -5.80 -12.96
CA THR A 151 16.36 -5.09 -12.29
C THR A 151 17.71 -5.69 -12.67
N VAL A 152 17.87 -7.02 -12.58
CA VAL A 152 19.10 -7.73 -12.96
C VAL A 152 19.47 -7.45 -14.43
N ILE A 153 18.49 -7.41 -15.34
CA ILE A 153 18.70 -7.14 -16.78
C ILE A 153 18.96 -5.64 -17.07
N SER A 154 18.71 -4.74 -16.12
CA SER A 154 19.05 -3.32 -16.24
C SER A 154 20.56 -3.06 -16.14
N PHE A 155 21.30 -3.89 -15.40
CA PHE A 155 22.76 -3.71 -15.21
C PHE A 155 23.50 -3.73 -16.56
N LYS A 156 24.30 -2.69 -16.79
CA LYS A 156 25.09 -2.44 -18.01
C LYS A 156 25.96 -3.63 -18.45
N ASN A 157 26.49 -4.40 -17.49
CA ASN A 157 27.33 -5.57 -17.74
C ASN A 157 26.52 -6.79 -18.22
N ILE A 158 25.28 -6.95 -17.76
CA ILE A 158 24.37 -8.03 -18.14
C ILE A 158 23.69 -7.69 -19.48
N ARG A 159 23.19 -6.46 -19.60
CA ARG A 159 22.60 -5.93 -20.84
C ARG A 159 23.50 -6.04 -22.07
N LYS A 160 24.82 -5.91 -21.89
CA LYS A 160 25.83 -6.09 -22.96
C LYS A 160 25.91 -7.53 -23.49
N LYS A 161 25.55 -8.55 -22.70
CA LYS A 161 25.63 -9.97 -23.09
C LYS A 161 24.41 -10.47 -23.88
N MET A 162 23.43 -9.61 -24.14
CA MET A 162 22.08 -10.02 -24.59
C MET A 162 21.72 -9.44 -25.97
N LYS A 163 21.07 -10.24 -26.83
CA LYS A 163 20.55 -9.79 -28.13
C LYS A 163 19.54 -8.62 -27.92
N PRO A 164 19.67 -7.47 -28.62
CA PRO A 164 18.83 -6.29 -28.37
C PRO A 164 17.32 -6.49 -28.55
N GLN A 165 16.91 -7.45 -29.39
CA GLN A 165 15.50 -7.82 -29.58
C GLN A 165 14.94 -8.50 -28.33
N THR A 166 15.64 -9.52 -27.81
CA THR A 166 15.25 -10.26 -26.60
C THR A 166 15.28 -9.37 -25.36
N TRP A 167 16.25 -8.45 -25.26
CA TRP A 167 16.27 -7.42 -24.21
C TRP A 167 15.02 -6.53 -24.25
N LYS A 168 14.64 -6.03 -25.45
CA LYS A 168 13.38 -5.28 -25.64
C LYS A 168 12.16 -6.13 -25.30
N ALA A 169 12.16 -7.43 -25.58
CA ALA A 169 11.04 -8.32 -25.29
C ALA A 169 10.80 -8.45 -23.78
N ILE A 170 11.82 -8.79 -22.99
CA ILE A 170 11.70 -8.88 -21.52
C ILE A 170 11.35 -7.52 -20.92
N GLN A 171 11.92 -6.42 -21.42
CA GLN A 171 11.58 -5.06 -20.97
C GLN A 171 10.15 -4.61 -21.32
N ARG A 172 9.34 -5.40 -22.05
CA ARG A 172 7.88 -5.18 -22.15
C ARG A 172 7.10 -5.69 -20.94
N ILE A 173 7.65 -6.66 -20.18
CA ILE A 173 7.03 -7.17 -18.94
C ILE A 173 6.91 -6.05 -17.89
N ALA A 174 7.77 -5.03 -17.98
CA ALA A 174 7.67 -3.81 -17.16
C ALA A 174 6.29 -3.11 -17.26
N TYR A 175 5.52 -3.24 -18.36
CA TYR A 175 4.17 -2.68 -18.41
C TYR A 175 3.18 -3.44 -17.51
N VAL A 176 3.33 -4.78 -17.44
CA VAL A 176 2.56 -5.62 -16.51
C VAL A 176 2.94 -5.27 -15.07
N PHE A 177 4.23 -5.06 -14.81
CA PHE A 177 4.72 -4.59 -13.50
C PHE A 177 4.08 -3.27 -13.06
N TYR A 178 4.04 -2.23 -13.92
CA TYR A 178 3.39 -0.96 -13.56
C TYR A 178 1.86 -1.10 -13.34
N ALA A 179 1.19 -1.98 -14.10
CA ALA A 179 -0.22 -2.29 -13.90
C ALA A 179 -0.47 -3.04 -12.58
N LEU A 180 0.43 -3.95 -12.20
CA LEU A 180 0.37 -4.68 -10.93
C LEU A 180 0.70 -3.79 -9.72
N ILE A 181 1.60 -2.79 -9.84
CA ILE A 181 1.80 -1.79 -8.78
C ILE A 181 0.49 -1.02 -8.54
N TYR A 182 -0.17 -0.59 -9.61
CA TYR A 182 -1.47 0.08 -9.48
C TYR A 182 -2.50 -0.83 -8.81
N LEU A 183 -2.64 -2.07 -9.25
CA LEU A 183 -3.57 -3.05 -8.66
C LEU A 183 -3.26 -3.30 -7.18
N HIS A 184 -2.00 -3.51 -6.81
CA HIS A 184 -1.55 -3.68 -5.43
C HIS A 184 -1.97 -2.52 -4.53
N VAL A 185 -1.72 -1.27 -4.97
CA VAL A 185 -2.13 -0.08 -4.22
C VAL A 185 -3.65 0.03 -4.13
N MET A 186 -4.39 -0.26 -5.22
CA MET A 186 -5.86 -0.24 -5.19
C MET A 186 -6.45 -1.28 -4.23
N VAL A 187 -5.92 -2.51 -4.19
CA VAL A 187 -6.37 -3.55 -3.25
C VAL A 187 -6.16 -3.14 -1.79
N ILE A 188 -5.08 -2.39 -1.50
CA ILE A 188 -4.78 -1.90 -0.15
C ILE A 188 -5.60 -0.65 0.25
N PHE A 189 -5.87 0.27 -0.69
CA PHE A 189 -6.49 1.56 -0.39
C PHE A 189 -8.02 1.59 -0.60
N ILE A 190 -8.60 0.77 -1.48
CA ILE A 190 -10.06 0.76 -1.70
C ILE A 190 -10.85 0.30 -0.46
N PRO A 191 -10.46 -0.75 0.29
CA PRO A 191 -11.15 -1.11 1.54
C PRO A 191 -11.09 0.02 2.57
N ARG A 192 -9.91 0.62 2.76
CA ARG A 192 -9.69 1.77 3.67
C ARG A 192 -10.49 3.02 3.27
N ALA A 193 -10.73 3.22 1.97
CA ALA A 193 -11.57 4.29 1.45
C ALA A 193 -13.06 4.05 1.69
N ARG A 194 -13.52 2.79 1.62
CA ARG A 194 -14.92 2.39 1.90
C ARG A 194 -15.29 2.51 3.37
N ILE A 195 -14.35 2.22 4.27
CA ILE A 195 -14.45 2.46 5.71
C ILE A 195 -14.52 3.98 6.05
N GLY A 196 -14.44 4.86 5.04
CA GLY A 196 -14.63 6.31 5.19
C GLY A 196 -13.41 7.05 5.74
N ARG A 197 -12.26 6.38 5.90
CA ARG A 197 -11.10 6.92 6.59
C ARG A 197 -10.52 8.15 5.89
N GLU A 198 -10.19 9.16 6.69
CA GLU A 198 -9.57 10.40 6.22
C GLU A 198 -8.34 10.15 5.35
N GLY A 199 -8.25 10.89 4.24
CA GLY A 199 -7.15 10.79 3.28
C GLY A 199 -7.12 9.51 2.42
N ALA A 200 -7.80 8.42 2.78
CA ALA A 200 -7.75 7.17 2.01
C ALA A 200 -8.34 7.34 0.60
N LEU A 201 -9.54 7.95 0.50
CA LEU A 201 -10.15 8.35 -0.78
C LEU A 201 -9.26 9.29 -1.61
N PHE A 202 -8.55 10.20 -0.95
CA PHE A 202 -7.67 11.17 -1.60
C PHE A 202 -6.43 10.48 -2.20
N ASP A 203 -5.82 9.54 -1.47
CA ASP A 203 -4.69 8.77 -1.99
C ASP A 203 -5.15 7.83 -3.12
N VAL A 204 -6.33 7.19 -3.05
CA VAL A 204 -6.93 6.45 -4.20
C VAL A 204 -6.97 7.35 -5.44
N ILE A 205 -7.55 8.56 -5.33
CA ILE A 205 -7.70 9.49 -6.44
C ILE A 205 -6.35 9.89 -7.05
N ILE A 206 -5.33 10.21 -6.24
CA ILE A 206 -4.00 10.57 -6.76
C ILE A 206 -3.31 9.37 -7.41
N TYR A 207 -3.34 8.18 -6.80
CA TYR A 207 -2.78 6.98 -7.41
C TYR A 207 -3.45 6.67 -8.75
N SER A 208 -4.78 6.81 -8.86
CA SER A 208 -5.50 6.68 -10.13
C SER A 208 -5.07 7.73 -11.15
N ILE A 209 -5.01 9.01 -10.77
CA ILE A 209 -4.58 10.10 -11.66
C ILE A 209 -3.18 9.82 -12.26
N VAL A 210 -2.24 9.35 -11.44
CA VAL A 210 -0.85 9.13 -11.86
C VAL A 210 -0.69 7.84 -12.69
N PHE A 211 -1.30 6.73 -12.29
CA PHE A 211 -1.15 5.46 -13.01
C PHE A 211 -2.02 5.38 -14.28
N LEU A 212 -3.25 5.90 -14.26
CA LEU A 212 -4.07 5.98 -15.48
C LEU A 212 -3.55 7.08 -16.41
N GLY A 213 -3.02 8.19 -15.88
CA GLY A 213 -2.35 9.22 -16.68
C GLY A 213 -1.15 8.66 -17.43
N TYR A 214 -0.34 7.82 -16.78
CA TYR A 214 0.71 7.04 -17.44
C TYR A 214 0.16 6.12 -18.53
N ALA A 215 -0.87 5.32 -18.23
CA ALA A 215 -1.45 4.37 -19.16
C ALA A 215 -2.00 5.08 -20.42
N VAL A 216 -2.71 6.18 -20.25
CA VAL A 216 -3.25 7.01 -21.33
C VAL A 216 -2.13 7.61 -22.20
N LEU A 217 -1.07 8.16 -21.60
CA LEU A 217 0.10 8.62 -22.36
C LEU A 217 0.80 7.46 -23.10
N ARG A 218 0.83 6.25 -22.52
CA ARG A 218 1.42 5.05 -23.14
C ARG A 218 0.61 4.59 -24.35
N ILE A 219 -0.71 4.48 -24.21
CA ILE A 219 -1.65 4.08 -25.26
C ILE A 219 -1.63 5.11 -26.39
N ARG A 220 -1.74 6.40 -26.07
CA ARG A 220 -1.58 7.50 -27.04
C ARG A 220 -0.27 7.38 -27.81
N LYS A 221 0.87 7.13 -27.14
CA LYS A 221 2.18 6.99 -27.79
C LYS A 221 2.31 5.73 -28.67
N ALA A 222 1.46 4.72 -28.47
CA ALA A 222 1.35 3.59 -29.39
C ALA A 222 0.48 3.93 -30.62
N ILE A 223 -0.69 4.53 -30.42
CA ILE A 223 -1.66 4.88 -31.49
C ILE A 223 -1.13 6.00 -32.40
N VAL A 224 -0.43 7.00 -31.86
CA VAL A 224 0.26 8.06 -32.62
C VAL A 224 1.33 7.49 -33.57
N LYS A 225 1.78 6.25 -33.38
CA LYS A 225 2.72 5.58 -34.30
C LYS A 225 2.02 4.93 -35.51
N THR A 226 0.69 4.84 -35.51
CA THR A 226 -0.09 4.14 -36.56
C THR A 226 -1.21 4.97 -37.18
N GLN A 227 -1.52 6.15 -36.65
CA GLN A 227 -2.56 7.06 -37.17
C GLN A 227 -1.95 8.31 -37.86
N PRO A 228 -2.64 8.91 -38.84
CA PRO A 228 -2.24 10.18 -39.44
C PRO A 228 -2.42 11.36 -38.48
N VAL A 229 -1.62 12.41 -38.70
CA VAL A 229 -1.45 13.57 -37.79
C VAL A 229 -2.77 14.27 -37.45
N GLU A 230 -3.68 14.38 -38.41
CA GLU A 230 -5.01 15.03 -38.25
C GLU A 230 -5.82 14.43 -37.10
N LYS A 231 -5.78 13.10 -36.93
CA LYS A 231 -6.55 12.39 -35.89
C LYS A 231 -5.97 12.59 -34.49
N HIS A 232 -4.81 13.22 -34.34
CA HIS A 232 -4.17 13.43 -33.02
C HIS A 232 -5.01 14.32 -32.10
N SER A 233 -5.79 15.27 -32.64
CA SER A 233 -6.66 16.13 -31.81
C SER A 233 -7.80 15.32 -31.17
N ILE A 234 -8.54 14.58 -32.00
CA ILE A 234 -9.63 13.68 -31.58
C ILE A 234 -9.10 12.63 -30.59
N LEU A 235 -7.93 12.04 -30.86
CA LEU A 235 -7.28 11.09 -29.96
C LEU A 235 -6.99 11.69 -28.58
N ASN A 236 -6.56 12.96 -28.50
CA ASN A 236 -6.35 13.62 -27.20
C ASN A 236 -7.68 13.76 -26.44
N VAL A 237 -8.77 14.16 -27.11
CA VAL A 237 -10.10 14.31 -26.50
C VAL A 237 -10.60 12.97 -25.95
N VAL A 238 -10.58 11.91 -26.76
CA VAL A 238 -11.01 10.56 -26.34
C VAL A 238 -10.16 10.04 -25.18
N CYS A 239 -8.83 10.19 -25.26
CA CYS A 239 -7.92 9.83 -24.18
C CYS A 239 -8.24 10.56 -22.86
N THR A 240 -8.56 11.85 -22.92
CA THR A 240 -8.91 12.66 -21.73
C THR A 240 -10.29 12.29 -21.18
N ALA A 241 -11.28 12.06 -22.05
CA ALA A 241 -12.63 11.64 -21.63
C ALA A 241 -12.59 10.29 -20.89
N VAL A 242 -11.90 9.29 -21.44
CA VAL A 242 -11.71 7.98 -20.79
C VAL A 242 -10.99 8.12 -19.45
N PHE A 243 -9.96 8.98 -19.37
CA PHE A 243 -9.26 9.27 -18.11
C PHE A 243 -10.17 9.87 -17.04
N VAL A 244 -10.94 10.91 -17.38
CA VAL A 244 -11.86 11.57 -16.44
C VAL A 244 -12.97 10.63 -15.98
N LEU A 245 -13.57 9.85 -16.89
CA LEU A 245 -14.61 8.88 -16.56
C LEU A 245 -14.11 7.75 -15.66
N THR A 246 -12.90 7.23 -15.91
CA THR A 246 -12.33 6.14 -15.09
C THR A 246 -11.89 6.59 -13.71
N VAL A 247 -11.26 7.76 -13.58
CA VAL A 247 -10.90 8.34 -12.27
C VAL A 247 -12.15 8.75 -11.49
N GLY A 248 -13.12 9.40 -12.14
CA GLY A 248 -14.39 9.81 -11.52
C GLY A 248 -15.23 8.63 -11.06
N GLY A 249 -15.41 7.62 -11.92
CA GLY A 249 -16.14 6.40 -11.59
C GLY A 249 -15.52 5.66 -10.41
N LEU A 250 -14.19 5.48 -10.39
CA LEU A 250 -13.52 4.83 -9.26
C LEU A 250 -13.62 5.64 -7.96
N GLY A 251 -13.59 6.98 -8.04
CA GLY A 251 -13.83 7.85 -6.89
C GLY A 251 -15.24 7.70 -6.30
N ILE A 252 -16.25 7.47 -7.14
CA ILE A 252 -17.63 7.18 -6.72
C ILE A 252 -17.74 5.77 -6.12
N SER A 253 -17.25 4.73 -6.81
CA SER A 253 -17.29 3.34 -6.34
C SER A 253 -16.41 3.03 -5.10
N SER A 254 -15.55 3.98 -4.71
CA SER A 254 -14.78 3.93 -3.46
C SER A 254 -15.50 4.60 -2.28
N ARG A 255 -16.53 5.43 -2.53
CA ARG A 255 -17.35 6.10 -1.50
C ARG A 255 -18.61 5.32 -1.11
N SER A 256 -19.04 4.35 -1.92
CA SER A 256 -20.33 3.66 -1.77
C SER A 256 -20.31 2.59 -0.67
N SER A 257 -20.16 3.01 0.59
CA SER A 257 -20.30 2.16 1.79
C SER A 257 -20.76 2.94 3.04
N VAL A 258 -21.36 4.14 2.87
CA VAL A 258 -22.03 4.87 3.96
C VAL A 258 -23.49 5.11 3.57
N THR A 259 -24.35 4.18 3.95
CA THR A 259 -25.76 4.51 4.23
C THR A 259 -25.76 5.39 5.48
N PRO A 260 -26.29 6.63 5.43
CA PRO A 260 -26.53 7.36 6.65
C PRO A 260 -27.59 6.59 7.44
N VAL A 261 -27.27 6.18 8.67
CA VAL A 261 -28.30 5.72 9.60
C VAL A 261 -29.23 6.90 9.83
N GLN A 262 -30.48 6.79 9.39
CA GLN A 262 -31.51 7.73 9.82
C GLN A 262 -31.73 7.51 11.32
N SER A 263 -31.17 8.40 12.13
CA SER A 263 -31.61 8.59 13.51
C SER A 263 -33.11 8.87 13.47
N ALA A 264 -33.91 7.90 13.89
CA ALA A 264 -35.36 8.05 13.97
C ALA A 264 -35.69 8.94 15.18
N GLU A 265 -35.64 10.26 14.99
CA GLU A 265 -36.19 11.23 15.94
C GLU A 265 -37.71 11.07 15.97
N ASN A 266 -38.17 10.18 16.85
CA ASN A 266 -39.59 9.95 17.10
C ASN A 266 -40.13 11.14 17.89
N GLY A 267 -40.77 12.08 17.20
CA GLY A 267 -41.02 13.42 17.72
C GLY A 267 -42.10 13.50 18.80
N THR A 268 -41.83 14.29 19.85
CA THR A 268 -42.83 14.86 20.76
C THR A 268 -42.83 16.38 20.64
N ASN A 269 -43.99 16.94 20.27
CA ASN A 269 -44.13 18.35 19.93
C ASN A 269 -44.33 19.22 21.19
N LEU A 270 -43.61 20.34 21.31
CA LEU A 270 -44.08 21.47 22.11
C LEU A 270 -43.62 22.86 21.60
N SER A 271 -44.41 23.39 20.67
CA SER A 271 -44.87 24.79 20.61
C SER A 271 -43.92 25.98 20.87
N THR A 272 -43.85 26.83 19.83
CA THR A 272 -44.19 28.29 19.87
C THR A 272 -43.08 29.36 19.74
N THR A 273 -43.24 30.17 18.67
CA THR A 273 -42.68 31.52 18.38
C THR A 273 -41.32 31.63 17.67
N ALA A 274 -41.38 31.91 16.36
CA ALA A 274 -40.44 32.77 15.62
C ALA A 274 -40.94 34.23 15.70
N PRO A 275 -40.11 35.30 15.51
CA PRO A 275 -39.40 35.58 14.25
C PRO A 275 -37.96 36.15 14.51
N ALA A 276 -37.18 36.74 13.59
CA ALA A 276 -37.42 37.17 12.21
C ALA A 276 -36.14 37.07 11.34
N LEU A 277 -36.33 37.15 10.02
CA LEU A 277 -35.28 37.18 8.99
C LEU A 277 -34.66 38.59 8.85
N GLN A 278 -33.36 38.68 8.56
CA GLN A 278 -32.90 39.66 7.55
C GLN A 278 -31.57 39.27 6.87
N THR A 279 -31.48 39.65 5.60
CA THR A 279 -30.37 39.43 4.66
C THR A 279 -29.83 40.79 4.23
N ILE A 280 -28.53 40.94 3.91
CA ILE A 280 -28.05 41.65 2.70
C ILE A 280 -26.53 41.57 2.50
N THR A 281 -26.18 41.55 1.22
CA THR A 281 -24.92 41.39 0.48
C THR A 281 -23.83 42.45 0.73
N GLU A 282 -22.62 42.07 0.29
CA GLU A 282 -21.37 42.81 0.02
C GLU A 282 -21.44 44.33 -0.29
N THR A 283 -20.36 45.05 0.03
CA THR A 283 -19.76 46.15 -0.78
C THR A 283 -18.28 46.35 -0.37
N THR A 284 -17.47 46.96 -1.26
CA THR A 284 -16.00 46.84 -1.33
C THR A 284 -15.26 48.19 -1.21
N THR A 285 -13.93 48.13 -0.95
CA THR A 285 -12.89 49.06 -1.47
C THR A 285 -12.37 50.24 -0.61
N ALA A 286 -11.03 50.29 -0.46
CA ALA A 286 -10.11 51.46 -0.27
C ALA A 286 -10.12 52.28 1.04
N VAL A 287 -9.06 53.06 1.40
CA VAL A 287 -7.57 52.89 1.35
C VAL A 287 -6.89 54.08 2.12
N SER A 288 -5.56 54.01 2.38
CA SER A 288 -4.67 55.05 3.00
C SER A 288 -4.67 55.09 4.55
N THR A 289 -3.54 54.94 5.27
CA THR A 289 -2.27 55.74 5.36
C THR A 289 -2.44 57.01 6.22
N SER A 290 -1.83 57.11 7.41
CA SER A 290 -0.42 57.51 7.61
C SER A 290 0.23 56.95 8.90
N ALA A 291 1.47 57.34 9.22
CA ALA A 291 2.33 56.72 10.26
C ALA A 291 2.63 57.65 11.47
N GLU A 292 3.68 57.30 12.24
CA GLU A 292 4.27 57.98 13.42
C GLU A 292 3.60 57.74 14.80
N THR A 293 4.27 57.75 15.98
CA THR A 293 5.71 57.60 16.35
C THR A 293 5.86 57.38 17.88
N SER A 294 6.90 56.63 18.30
CA SER A 294 7.56 56.63 19.64
C SER A 294 6.91 56.02 20.91
N ALA A 295 7.83 55.80 21.87
CA ALA A 295 7.68 55.77 23.33
C ALA A 295 7.20 54.48 24.04
N ASN A 296 8.18 53.75 24.58
CA ASN A 296 8.06 52.87 25.74
C ASN A 296 8.94 53.42 26.87
N PRO A 297 8.50 53.39 28.15
CA PRO A 297 9.38 53.01 29.26
C PRO A 297 8.68 51.96 30.16
N MET A 298 9.29 50.84 30.57
CA MET A 298 10.60 50.57 31.21
C MET A 298 10.59 50.71 32.75
N GLU A 299 10.65 49.56 33.43
CA GLU A 299 11.64 49.17 34.45
C GLU A 299 11.87 47.64 34.24
N THR A 300 13.07 47.02 34.24
CA THR A 300 14.28 47.11 35.10
C THR A 300 14.02 46.38 36.43
N ILE A 301 14.76 45.33 36.82
CA ILE A 301 16.21 45.20 37.18
C ILE A 301 16.73 43.85 36.57
N SER A 302 17.88 43.71 35.88
CA SER A 302 19.31 43.78 36.30
C SER A 302 19.66 42.78 37.44
N GLU A 303 20.82 42.11 37.54
CA GLU A 303 22.16 42.11 36.89
C GLU A 303 22.50 40.64 36.48
N THR A 304 23.16 40.27 35.37
CA THR A 304 24.53 40.53 34.85
C THR A 304 25.69 40.09 35.74
N ASP A 305 26.47 39.10 35.28
CA ASP A 305 27.94 39.16 35.31
C ASP A 305 28.49 38.52 34.01
N SER A 306 29.70 38.90 33.59
CA SER A 306 30.20 38.66 32.24
C SER A 306 31.73 38.77 32.12
N ILE A 307 32.38 37.77 31.50
CA ILE A 307 33.76 37.87 31.00
C ILE A 307 33.84 37.26 29.59
N SER A 308 34.63 37.88 28.70
CA SER A 308 34.85 37.47 27.31
C SER A 308 36.26 37.83 26.87
N GLU A 309 37.08 36.85 26.46
CA GLU A 309 38.34 37.03 25.68
C GLU A 309 38.73 35.69 24.98
N THR A 310 39.68 35.61 24.01
CA THR A 310 39.83 36.32 22.71
C THR A 310 41.08 35.78 21.93
N ILE A 311 40.94 35.53 20.61
CA ILE A 311 41.94 35.11 19.55
C ILE A 311 42.67 33.72 19.58
N THR A 312 42.89 33.22 18.36
CA THR A 312 43.77 32.18 17.78
C THR A 312 45.24 32.66 17.54
N PRO A 313 46.20 31.98 16.84
CA PRO A 313 46.28 30.60 16.24
C PRO A 313 47.66 29.85 16.45
N THR A 314 47.90 28.76 15.67
CA THR A 314 49.19 28.39 14.98
C THR A 314 50.03 27.16 15.43
N GLU A 315 50.69 26.57 14.42
CA GLU A 315 51.58 25.39 14.21
C GLU A 315 52.56 24.95 15.34
N ALA A 316 53.09 23.72 15.48
CA ALA A 316 53.36 22.52 14.63
C ALA A 316 54.81 22.39 14.04
N GLU A 317 55.56 21.34 14.43
CA GLU A 317 56.84 20.82 13.86
C GLU A 317 57.31 19.56 14.65
N THR A 318 58.17 18.60 14.24
CA THR A 318 58.52 17.98 12.92
C THR A 318 59.26 16.63 13.13
N THR A 319 59.54 15.89 12.05
CA THR A 319 60.23 14.57 11.97
C THR A 319 61.76 14.63 11.79
N PRO A 320 62.49 13.53 12.12
CA PRO A 320 63.50 12.96 11.19
C PRO A 320 63.67 11.40 11.30
N ILE A 321 64.45 10.68 10.47
CA ILE A 321 64.53 10.60 8.99
C ILE A 321 65.31 9.31 8.52
N SER A 322 64.73 8.51 7.59
CA SER A 322 65.38 7.58 6.63
C SER A 322 66.30 6.42 7.14
N THR A 323 66.87 5.48 6.35
CA THR A 323 67.04 5.35 4.87
C THR A 323 67.23 3.89 4.36
N ASP A 324 66.79 3.63 3.11
CA ASP A 324 67.33 2.76 2.02
C ASP A 324 67.90 1.34 2.20
N ASN A 325 67.53 0.42 1.28
CA ASN A 325 68.37 0.11 0.10
C ASN A 325 67.61 -0.63 -1.05
N SER A 326 68.24 -0.80 -2.24
CA SER A 326 67.57 -1.29 -3.48
C SER A 326 68.49 -2.05 -4.49
N VAL A 327 67.95 -2.41 -5.68
CA VAL A 327 68.62 -3.00 -6.90
C VAL A 327 68.95 -4.52 -6.83
N ALA A 328 68.98 -5.36 -7.91
CA ALA A 328 68.14 -5.57 -9.12
C ALA A 328 68.61 -6.86 -9.90
N GLU A 329 67.99 -7.14 -11.08
CA GLU A 329 68.67 -7.55 -12.35
C GLU A 329 68.50 -8.98 -12.99
N ARG A 330 68.10 -9.01 -14.30
CA ARG A 330 68.29 -10.03 -15.39
C ARG A 330 67.59 -11.43 -15.31
N THR A 331 67.36 -12.21 -16.40
CA THR A 331 67.59 -12.09 -17.88
C THR A 331 66.49 -12.85 -18.71
N ALA A 332 66.48 -12.71 -20.05
CA ALA A 332 65.39 -13.03 -20.99
C ALA A 332 65.34 -14.41 -21.72
N VAL A 333 64.16 -14.65 -22.32
CA VAL A 333 63.75 -15.36 -23.57
C VAL A 333 64.85 -15.93 -24.52
N PRO A 334 64.70 -17.17 -25.04
CA PRO A 334 64.29 -17.45 -26.45
C PRO A 334 63.22 -18.59 -26.56
N ALA A 335 62.73 -19.08 -27.72
CA ALA A 335 62.31 -18.53 -29.02
C ALA A 335 61.83 -19.69 -29.96
N ASN A 336 61.04 -19.38 -31.00
CA ASN A 336 60.77 -20.20 -32.23
C ASN A 336 59.95 -21.53 -32.12
N THR A 337 59.48 -22.23 -33.19
CA THR A 337 58.89 -21.92 -34.53
C THR A 337 58.38 -23.23 -35.24
N GLU A 338 57.34 -23.15 -36.11
CA GLU A 338 56.93 -24.14 -37.17
C GLU A 338 56.40 -25.57 -36.78
N THR A 339 55.77 -26.42 -37.63
CA THR A 339 54.78 -26.28 -38.76
C THR A 339 54.30 -27.68 -39.29
N GLN A 340 53.05 -27.78 -39.83
CA GLN A 340 52.46 -28.94 -40.57
C GLN A 340 52.28 -30.27 -39.76
N ALA A 341 51.50 -31.30 -40.14
CA ALA A 341 50.84 -31.70 -41.41
C ALA A 341 49.49 -32.47 -41.19
N SER A 342 48.86 -32.96 -42.27
CA SER A 342 47.67 -33.87 -42.29
C SER A 342 48.06 -35.28 -42.84
N PRO A 343 47.26 -36.36 -42.69
CA PRO A 343 46.06 -36.66 -43.51
C PRO A 343 44.80 -36.98 -42.64
N ALA A 344 43.52 -37.04 -43.09
CA ALA A 344 42.83 -37.18 -44.39
C ALA A 344 42.37 -38.61 -44.77
N VAL A 345 41.31 -38.70 -45.62
CA VAL A 345 40.63 -39.91 -46.16
C VAL A 345 39.74 -40.64 -45.11
N THR A 346 38.43 -40.91 -45.24
CA THR A 346 37.31 -40.59 -46.18
C THR A 346 35.94 -40.82 -45.44
N THR A 347 34.68 -40.65 -45.93
CA THR A 347 34.07 -40.52 -47.27
C THR A 347 32.68 -39.80 -47.23
N ALA A 348 32.06 -39.69 -48.42
CA ALA A 348 30.66 -39.47 -48.87
C ALA A 348 29.45 -39.87 -47.94
N VAL A 349 28.19 -39.44 -48.18
CA VAL A 349 27.46 -39.23 -49.48
C VAL A 349 26.44 -38.06 -49.45
N VAL A 350 26.58 -37.12 -50.43
CA VAL A 350 25.61 -36.49 -51.37
C VAL A 350 24.11 -36.32 -50.97
N SER A 351 23.34 -35.25 -51.26
CA SER A 351 23.58 -33.84 -51.70
C SER A 351 22.27 -32.97 -51.67
N THR A 352 22.42 -31.67 -51.94
CA THR A 352 21.49 -30.59 -52.43
C THR A 352 20.36 -30.99 -53.41
N SER A 353 19.30 -30.21 -53.72
CA SER A 353 18.93 -28.77 -53.57
C SER A 353 17.37 -28.60 -53.58
N ALA A 354 16.72 -27.52 -53.08
CA ALA A 354 16.35 -26.23 -53.74
C ALA A 354 15.61 -26.36 -55.11
N ASN A 355 14.60 -25.55 -55.54
CA ASN A 355 14.08 -24.24 -55.07
C ASN A 355 12.71 -23.83 -55.74
N VAL A 356 11.99 -22.82 -55.18
CA VAL A 356 10.89 -21.93 -55.73
C VAL A 356 9.58 -22.49 -56.36
N SER A 357 8.45 -21.78 -56.08
CA SER A 357 7.36 -21.32 -57.02
C SER A 357 5.91 -21.81 -56.78
N ASN A 358 4.99 -20.83 -56.66
CA ASN A 358 3.66 -20.60 -57.31
C ASN A 358 2.85 -21.75 -57.96
N ALA A 359 1.52 -21.66 -58.15
CA ALA A 359 0.42 -20.82 -57.61
C ALA A 359 -0.92 -21.30 -58.24
N GLU A 360 -2.08 -20.83 -57.73
CA GLU A 360 -3.42 -20.88 -58.40
C GLU A 360 -4.01 -22.30 -58.68
N ASN A 361 -5.30 -22.52 -58.99
CA ASN A 361 -6.59 -21.90 -58.62
C ASN A 361 -7.73 -22.89 -59.01
N SER A 362 -9.00 -22.55 -58.67
CA SER A 362 -10.26 -23.06 -59.28
C SER A 362 -10.86 -24.40 -58.82
N ALA A 363 -12.19 -24.39 -58.73
CA ALA A 363 -13.14 -25.51 -58.65
C ALA A 363 -13.76 -25.73 -60.08
N PRO A 364 -14.88 -26.48 -60.34
CA PRO A 364 -15.85 -27.12 -59.43
C PRO A 364 -16.46 -28.49 -59.85
N ASP A 365 -17.44 -28.94 -59.05
CA ASP A 365 -18.71 -29.62 -59.43
C ASP A 365 -18.85 -31.16 -59.46
N ALA A 366 -20.13 -31.59 -59.43
CA ALA A 366 -20.74 -32.93 -59.60
C ALA A 366 -20.79 -33.94 -58.42
N GLN A 367 -22.02 -34.11 -57.90
CA GLN A 367 -22.57 -35.21 -57.08
C GLN A 367 -22.81 -36.52 -57.93
N PRO A 368 -23.30 -37.69 -57.40
CA PRO A 368 -24.06 -37.92 -56.15
C PRO A 368 -23.79 -39.22 -55.31
N GLN A 369 -24.57 -39.35 -54.22
CA GLN A 369 -25.23 -40.56 -53.65
C GLN A 369 -24.71 -41.30 -52.38
N ASN A 370 -25.71 -41.55 -51.50
CA ASN A 370 -25.87 -42.58 -50.44
C ASN A 370 -25.23 -42.44 -49.03
N GLU A 371 -26.03 -41.88 -48.09
CA GLU A 371 -26.66 -42.52 -46.90
C GLU A 371 -25.89 -43.46 -45.91
N PRO A 372 -26.39 -43.66 -44.65
CA PRO A 372 -27.54 -43.04 -43.95
C PRO A 372 -27.22 -42.44 -42.55
N VAL A 373 -28.27 -42.10 -41.78
CA VAL A 373 -28.28 -41.36 -40.49
C VAL A 373 -28.83 -42.23 -39.34
N GLN A 374 -28.50 -41.87 -38.09
CA GLN A 374 -29.36 -42.01 -36.91
C GLN A 374 -29.11 -40.82 -35.95
N ASP A 375 -30.07 -40.26 -35.20
CA ASP A 375 -31.52 -40.18 -35.40
C ASP A 375 -32.02 -38.92 -34.65
N GLU A 376 -33.02 -38.22 -35.20
CA GLU A 376 -33.81 -37.16 -34.52
C GLU A 376 -35.21 -37.74 -34.19
N PRO A 377 -36.10 -37.09 -33.40
CA PRO A 377 -36.99 -36.09 -34.02
C PRO A 377 -37.62 -35.00 -33.11
N SER A 378 -37.87 -33.82 -33.69
CA SER A 378 -38.98 -32.88 -33.38
C SER A 378 -40.26 -33.26 -34.19
N PRO A 379 -41.38 -32.49 -34.31
CA PRO A 379 -41.86 -31.28 -33.63
C PRO A 379 -43.39 -31.31 -33.25
N GLU A 380 -43.94 -30.16 -32.80
CA GLU A 380 -45.27 -29.54 -33.10
C GLU A 380 -46.58 -30.38 -33.30
N SER A 381 -47.81 -29.96 -32.90
CA SER A 381 -48.35 -28.66 -32.41
C SER A 381 -49.80 -28.78 -31.82
N VAL A 382 -50.42 -27.62 -31.47
CA VAL A 382 -51.87 -27.30 -31.29
C VAL A 382 -52.44 -27.11 -29.85
N GLN A 383 -52.59 -25.83 -29.48
CA GLN A 383 -53.65 -25.13 -28.68
C GLN A 383 -54.41 -25.84 -27.53
N ASN A 384 -54.45 -25.21 -26.34
CA ASN A 384 -55.60 -24.42 -25.82
C ASN A 384 -55.30 -23.79 -24.42
N ASP A 385 -55.98 -22.68 -24.08
CA ASP A 385 -56.11 -22.09 -22.72
C ASP A 385 -57.03 -22.97 -21.81
N PRO A 386 -57.11 -22.84 -20.46
CA PRO A 386 -56.78 -21.67 -19.62
C PRO A 386 -56.10 -21.96 -18.25
N ALA A 387 -56.10 -20.98 -17.33
CA ALA A 387 -55.84 -21.12 -15.87
C ALA A 387 -57.16 -21.33 -15.07
N PRO A 388 -57.17 -21.50 -13.71
CA PRO A 388 -56.08 -21.57 -12.71
C PRO A 388 -56.17 -22.72 -11.66
N GLU A 389 -55.10 -22.87 -10.83
CA GLU A 389 -55.08 -23.55 -9.50
C GLU A 389 -55.39 -25.08 -9.46
N PRO A 390 -55.18 -25.84 -8.33
CA PRO A 390 -54.92 -25.45 -6.93
C PRO A 390 -53.67 -26.09 -6.25
N VAL A 391 -53.57 -25.95 -4.91
CA VAL A 391 -52.50 -26.45 -4.03
C VAL A 391 -52.94 -27.63 -3.16
N GLN A 392 -52.07 -28.63 -2.96
CA GLN A 392 -52.07 -29.64 -1.88
C GLN A 392 -50.60 -29.92 -1.48
N ASN A 393 -50.16 -29.87 -0.21
CA ASN A 393 -50.44 -30.72 0.98
C ASN A 393 -49.78 -32.11 0.85
N ASP A 394 -49.08 -32.70 1.83
CA ASP A 394 -48.53 -32.28 3.15
C ASP A 394 -47.47 -33.37 3.59
N PRO A 395 -46.63 -33.25 4.65
CA PRO A 395 -47.10 -33.27 6.05
C PRO A 395 -46.31 -32.48 7.13
N GLU A 396 -47.05 -31.70 7.92
CA GLU A 396 -47.11 -31.72 9.40
C GLU A 396 -45.81 -31.53 10.23
N PRO A 397 -45.61 -30.34 10.83
CA PRO A 397 -44.80 -30.12 12.04
C PRO A 397 -45.66 -30.17 13.32
N ALA A 398 -45.10 -30.67 14.43
CA ALA A 398 -45.81 -30.78 15.71
C ALA A 398 -46.10 -29.42 16.40
N PRO A 399 -47.22 -29.27 17.12
CA PRO A 399 -47.69 -27.98 17.64
C PRO A 399 -47.00 -27.51 18.93
N GLN A 400 -46.83 -26.19 19.07
CA GLN A 400 -46.71 -25.52 20.36
C GLN A 400 -48.11 -25.19 20.91
N PRO A 401 -48.34 -25.20 22.23
CA PRO A 401 -49.62 -24.80 22.83
C PRO A 401 -49.80 -23.27 22.87
N GLU A 402 -51.06 -22.84 22.78
CA GLU A 402 -51.54 -21.45 22.80
C GLU A 402 -51.73 -20.93 24.25
N PRO A 403 -51.61 -19.62 24.54
CA PRO A 403 -51.75 -19.09 25.89
C PRO A 403 -53.21 -18.87 26.35
N GLU A 404 -53.52 -19.27 27.59
CA GLU A 404 -54.79 -18.97 28.26
C GLU A 404 -54.79 -17.59 28.99
N PRO A 405 -55.97 -17.03 29.34
CA PRO A 405 -56.13 -15.58 29.53
C PRO A 405 -55.80 -15.04 30.95
N ILE A 406 -55.63 -13.72 30.99
CA ILE A 406 -55.25 -12.91 32.16
C ILE A 406 -56.36 -12.89 33.23
N GLN A 407 -56.00 -13.07 34.52
CA GLN A 407 -56.69 -12.37 35.61
C GLN A 407 -55.86 -12.19 36.90
N ASN A 408 -56.13 -11.06 37.58
CA ASN A 408 -55.85 -10.72 38.98
C ASN A 408 -54.39 -10.44 39.42
N THR A 409 -54.10 -9.14 39.54
CA THR A 409 -52.97 -8.54 40.27
C THR A 409 -53.09 -8.71 41.79
N PRO A 410 -52.00 -9.07 42.50
CA PRO A 410 -51.78 -8.72 43.90
C PRO A 410 -50.94 -7.45 44.09
N GLU A 411 -51.08 -6.83 45.26
CA GLU A 411 -50.42 -5.60 45.70
C GLU A 411 -48.93 -5.86 46.11
N PRO A 412 -47.99 -4.90 46.01
CA PRO A 412 -46.58 -5.16 46.28
C PRO A 412 -46.27 -5.36 47.77
N GLU A 413 -45.81 -6.56 48.12
CA GLU A 413 -45.24 -6.85 49.45
C GLU A 413 -43.83 -6.22 49.64
N PRO A 414 -43.41 -5.95 50.89
CA PRO A 414 -42.29 -5.05 51.17
C PRO A 414 -40.91 -5.61 50.81
N GLN A 415 -40.03 -4.70 50.38
CA GLN A 415 -38.62 -4.98 50.08
C GLN A 415 -37.87 -5.44 51.34
N PRO A 416 -37.11 -6.55 51.30
CA PRO A 416 -36.33 -7.02 52.43
C PRO A 416 -35.13 -6.12 52.74
N GLU A 417 -34.84 -5.98 54.04
CA GLU A 417 -33.69 -5.27 54.60
C GLU A 417 -32.37 -6.03 54.29
N PRO A 418 -31.24 -5.36 53.99
CA PRO A 418 -30.04 -6.03 53.51
C PRO A 418 -29.32 -6.83 54.59
N GLU A 419 -29.23 -8.15 54.41
CA GLU A 419 -28.39 -9.02 55.24
C GLU A 419 -26.88 -8.68 55.09
N PRO A 420 -26.08 -8.83 56.16
CA PRO A 420 -24.66 -8.49 56.14
C PRO A 420 -23.87 -9.46 55.25
N GLN A 421 -23.25 -8.92 54.20
CA GLN A 421 -22.44 -9.68 53.25
C GLN A 421 -21.22 -10.33 53.94
N GLN A 422 -21.06 -11.64 53.76
CA GLN A 422 -19.80 -12.33 54.10
C GLN A 422 -18.67 -11.82 53.20
N PRO A 423 -17.42 -11.72 53.69
CA PRO A 423 -16.30 -11.21 52.89
C PRO A 423 -16.02 -12.16 51.72
N ALA A 424 -16.16 -11.65 50.49
CA ALA A 424 -15.82 -12.38 49.28
C ALA A 424 -14.35 -12.81 49.30
N SER A 425 -14.08 -14.05 48.87
CA SER A 425 -12.73 -14.60 48.79
C SER A 425 -11.95 -13.95 47.64
N VAL A 426 -11.25 -12.85 47.95
CA VAL A 426 -10.51 -12.02 46.99
C VAL A 426 -9.58 -12.87 46.12
N LEU A 427 -9.95 -13.09 44.86
CA LEU A 427 -9.31 -14.01 43.90
C LEU A 427 -7.99 -13.47 43.33
N TYR A 428 -7.91 -12.15 43.16
CA TYR A 428 -6.76 -11.44 42.58
C TYR A 428 -5.97 -10.67 43.64
N ASN A 429 -4.69 -10.44 43.35
CA ASN A 429 -3.83 -9.53 44.09
C ASN A 429 -4.03 -8.11 43.56
N ASN A 430 -4.00 -7.11 44.45
CA ASN A 430 -4.04 -5.72 44.04
C ASN A 430 -2.70 -5.35 43.38
N GLY A 431 -2.75 -4.61 42.26
CA GLY A 431 -1.56 -4.18 41.55
C GLY A 431 -1.82 -3.79 40.10
N THR A 432 -0.76 -3.37 39.41
CA THR A 432 -0.76 -3.08 37.98
C THR A 432 0.01 -4.18 37.25
N TYR A 433 -0.64 -4.79 36.25
CA TYR A 433 -0.16 -5.95 35.51
C TYR A 433 -0.12 -5.64 34.01
N SER A 434 0.93 -6.05 33.31
CA SER A 434 1.12 -5.76 31.89
C SER A 434 1.31 -7.03 31.05
N ALA A 435 0.86 -6.99 29.80
CA ALA A 435 0.99 -8.08 28.84
C ALA A 435 1.10 -7.58 27.40
N ASP A 436 1.97 -8.20 26.61
CA ASP A 436 2.17 -7.89 25.19
C ASP A 436 1.46 -8.92 24.31
N LYS A 437 0.62 -8.46 23.38
CA LYS A 437 -0.11 -9.33 22.42
C LYS A 437 0.02 -8.85 20.99
N MET A 438 0.12 -9.78 20.05
CA MET A 438 0.19 -9.46 18.62
C MET A 438 -1.18 -9.01 18.08
N GLY A 439 -1.27 -7.73 17.73
CA GLY A 439 -2.41 -7.11 17.04
C GLY A 439 -2.38 -7.34 15.53
N PHE A 440 -2.90 -6.36 14.77
CA PHE A 440 -3.01 -6.41 13.31
C PHE A 440 -1.64 -6.37 12.61
N ASP A 441 -0.74 -5.45 13.01
CA ASP A 441 0.63 -5.37 12.47
C ASP A 441 1.75 -5.02 13.46
N SER A 442 1.44 -4.78 14.74
CA SER A 442 2.42 -4.60 15.83
C SER A 442 2.04 -5.40 17.06
N MET A 443 2.88 -5.34 18.10
CA MET A 443 2.39 -5.62 19.45
C MET A 443 1.44 -4.51 19.89
N VAL A 444 0.45 -4.92 20.67
CA VAL A 444 -0.32 -4.08 21.59
C VAL A 444 0.26 -4.36 22.97
N HIS A 445 0.56 -3.30 23.71
CA HIS A 445 0.96 -3.35 25.11
C HIS A 445 -0.29 -3.07 25.95
N ILE A 446 -0.74 -4.03 26.74
CA ILE A 446 -1.90 -3.92 27.62
C ILE A 446 -1.40 -3.74 29.05
N THR A 447 -2.02 -2.85 29.82
CA THR A 447 -1.79 -2.67 31.24
C THR A 447 -3.12 -2.58 31.98
N VAL A 448 -3.28 -3.38 33.03
CA VAL A 448 -4.51 -3.55 33.81
C VAL A 448 -4.21 -3.24 35.26
N THR A 449 -4.98 -2.36 35.89
CA THR A 449 -4.87 -2.08 37.33
C THR A 449 -6.05 -2.70 38.07
N ILE A 450 -5.73 -3.52 39.07
CA ILE A 450 -6.68 -4.29 39.85
C ILE A 450 -6.62 -3.83 41.31
N GLU A 451 -7.77 -3.50 41.88
CA GLU A 451 -7.92 -3.18 43.30
C GLU A 451 -9.19 -3.82 43.86
N SER A 452 -9.08 -4.44 45.04
CA SER A 452 -10.22 -5.01 45.79
C SER A 452 -11.05 -6.00 44.95
N ASP A 453 -10.36 -6.90 44.26
CA ASP A 453 -10.89 -7.90 43.32
C ASP A 453 -11.56 -7.36 42.05
N LYS A 454 -11.34 -6.08 41.71
CA LYS A 454 -11.95 -5.41 40.55
C LYS A 454 -10.91 -4.78 39.64
N ILE A 455 -11.16 -4.82 38.33
CA ILE A 455 -10.44 -4.05 37.32
C ILE A 455 -10.92 -2.59 37.44
N ILE A 456 -10.04 -1.71 37.91
CA ILE A 456 -10.34 -0.27 38.08
C ILE A 456 -9.87 0.58 36.90
N ASP A 457 -8.83 0.13 36.20
CA ASP A 457 -8.40 0.74 34.94
C ASP A 457 -7.80 -0.31 33.99
N LEU A 458 -7.92 -0.01 32.70
CA LEU A 458 -7.38 -0.75 31.57
C LEU A 458 -6.82 0.27 30.59
N THR A 459 -5.50 0.31 30.44
CA THR A 459 -4.83 1.05 29.38
C THR A 459 -4.27 0.10 28.34
N ALA A 460 -4.25 0.53 27.08
CA ALA A 460 -3.50 -0.16 26.05
C ALA A 460 -2.88 0.86 25.08
N SER A 461 -1.72 0.51 24.53
CA SER A 461 -1.05 1.28 23.49
C SER A 461 -0.52 0.34 22.40
N CYS A 462 -0.41 0.85 21.17
CA CYS A 462 0.22 0.12 20.09
C CYS A 462 0.93 1.09 19.15
N ASN A 463 1.78 0.55 18.28
CA ASN A 463 2.45 1.30 17.22
C ASN A 463 2.03 0.77 15.83
N GLU A 464 0.79 0.28 15.69
CA GLU A 464 0.25 -0.28 14.44
C GLU A 464 0.39 0.73 13.29
N SER A 465 0.75 0.26 12.09
CA SER A 465 0.92 1.15 10.92
C SER A 465 -0.39 1.80 10.44
N ASP A 466 -1.50 1.31 11.00
CA ASP A 466 -2.88 1.68 10.76
C ASP A 466 -3.70 1.63 12.07
N MET A 467 -3.49 2.61 12.95
CA MET A 467 -4.06 2.67 14.31
C MET A 467 -5.58 2.53 14.41
N TRP A 468 -6.33 2.75 13.32
CA TRP A 468 -7.80 2.61 13.30
C TRP A 468 -8.30 1.27 13.82
N TYR A 469 -7.62 0.16 13.49
CA TYR A 469 -8.02 -1.18 13.97
C TYR A 469 -7.91 -1.30 15.49
N PHE A 470 -6.87 -0.70 16.07
CA PHE A 470 -6.70 -0.59 17.51
C PHE A 470 -7.69 0.39 18.14
N GLU A 471 -7.83 1.61 17.60
CA GLU A 471 -8.70 2.66 18.15
C GLU A 471 -10.18 2.24 18.20
N ASN A 472 -10.68 1.63 17.12
CA ASN A 472 -12.06 1.15 17.00
C ASN A 472 -12.36 -0.04 17.94
N ALA A 473 -11.37 -0.92 18.13
CA ALA A 473 -11.46 -1.98 19.14
C ALA A 473 -11.39 -1.42 20.58
N TYR A 474 -10.38 -0.61 20.87
CA TYR A 474 -9.97 -0.23 22.22
C TYR A 474 -11.04 0.51 22.99
N GLY A 475 -11.68 1.54 22.41
CA GLY A 475 -12.73 2.29 23.11
C GLY A 475 -13.90 1.39 23.54
N THR A 476 -14.36 0.54 22.64
CA THR A 476 -15.50 -0.36 22.86
C THR A 476 -15.15 -1.49 23.84
N ILE A 477 -14.03 -2.20 23.58
CA ILE A 477 -13.57 -3.33 24.41
C ILE A 477 -13.20 -2.86 25.82
N ARG A 478 -12.54 -1.70 25.98
CA ARG A 478 -12.20 -1.15 27.29
C ARG A 478 -13.45 -0.91 28.13
N ASN A 479 -14.45 -0.24 27.55
CA ASN A 479 -15.69 0.08 28.27
C ASN A 479 -16.49 -1.20 28.59
N ALA A 480 -16.50 -2.18 27.68
CA ALA A 480 -17.14 -3.47 27.91
C ALA A 480 -16.47 -4.25 29.05
N ILE A 481 -15.13 -4.37 29.06
CA ILE A 481 -14.37 -5.09 30.11
C ILE A 481 -14.51 -4.40 31.47
N LEU A 482 -14.47 -3.06 31.53
CA LEU A 482 -14.66 -2.33 32.78
C LEU A 482 -16.10 -2.48 33.34
N ALA A 483 -17.10 -2.62 32.48
CA ALA A 483 -18.49 -2.84 32.88
C ALA A 483 -18.79 -4.30 33.26
N SER A 484 -18.25 -5.28 32.53
CA SER A 484 -18.46 -6.72 32.77
C SER A 484 -17.57 -7.29 33.86
N GLN A 485 -16.44 -6.62 34.15
CA GLN A 485 -15.33 -7.13 34.98
C GLN A 485 -14.77 -8.47 34.47
N SER A 486 -14.91 -8.74 33.16
CA SER A 486 -14.48 -9.97 32.48
C SER A 486 -13.77 -9.62 31.16
N PRO A 487 -12.69 -10.35 30.78
CA PRO A 487 -12.06 -10.19 29.48
C PRO A 487 -12.86 -10.82 28.33
N ASP A 488 -13.89 -11.61 28.64
CA ASP A 488 -14.73 -12.30 27.65
C ASP A 488 -15.91 -11.40 27.26
N VAL A 489 -15.68 -10.54 26.26
CA VAL A 489 -16.64 -9.54 25.76
C VAL A 489 -16.81 -9.65 24.22
N ASP A 490 -17.85 -9.02 23.68
CA ASP A 490 -18.13 -9.06 22.24
C ASP A 490 -17.04 -8.38 21.40
N ILE A 491 -16.70 -9.03 20.29
CA ILE A 491 -15.67 -8.58 19.35
C ILE A 491 -16.19 -7.45 18.48
N VAL A 492 -15.43 -6.35 18.38
CA VAL A 492 -15.75 -5.25 17.46
C VAL A 492 -15.59 -5.68 16.00
N ALA A 493 -16.65 -5.49 15.21
CA ALA A 493 -16.68 -5.77 13.78
C ALA A 493 -15.55 -5.04 13.03
N GLU A 494 -14.99 -5.70 12.01
CA GLU A 494 -13.82 -5.27 11.22
C GLU A 494 -12.51 -5.04 12.01
N SER A 495 -12.53 -5.11 13.34
CA SER A 495 -11.39 -4.92 14.25
C SER A 495 -11.10 -6.16 15.11
N THR A 496 -11.42 -7.33 14.56
CA THR A 496 -11.34 -8.65 15.22
C THR A 496 -9.96 -8.97 15.78
N ILE A 497 -8.87 -8.65 15.06
CA ILE A 497 -7.51 -9.02 15.51
C ILE A 497 -7.10 -8.19 16.73
N SER A 498 -7.27 -6.87 16.66
CA SER A 498 -6.92 -5.95 17.75
C SER A 498 -7.87 -6.12 18.96
N SER A 499 -9.15 -6.44 18.73
CA SER A 499 -10.09 -6.83 19.81
C SER A 499 -9.60 -8.08 20.57
N ASN A 500 -9.23 -9.14 19.85
CA ASN A 500 -8.69 -10.35 20.48
C ASN A 500 -7.35 -10.08 21.17
N ALA A 501 -6.46 -9.27 20.60
CA ALA A 501 -5.20 -8.91 21.25
C ALA A 501 -5.41 -8.20 22.60
N ILE A 502 -6.41 -7.30 22.69
CA ILE A 502 -6.75 -6.62 23.96
C ILE A 502 -7.35 -7.62 24.96
N MET A 503 -8.34 -8.42 24.56
CA MET A 503 -8.96 -9.42 25.45
C MET A 503 -7.95 -10.46 25.94
N ASP A 504 -7.12 -11.02 25.05
CA ASP A 504 -6.04 -11.95 25.40
C ASP A 504 -5.05 -11.28 26.37
N GLY A 505 -4.75 -9.99 26.20
CA GLY A 505 -3.87 -9.23 27.08
C GLY A 505 -4.44 -9.12 28.50
N VAL A 506 -5.74 -8.82 28.62
CA VAL A 506 -6.43 -8.78 29.91
C VAL A 506 -6.51 -10.18 30.54
N ARG A 507 -6.72 -11.25 29.76
CA ARG A 507 -6.64 -12.65 30.26
C ARG A 507 -5.26 -12.94 30.85
N ASP A 508 -4.17 -12.55 30.19
CA ASP A 508 -2.81 -12.72 30.73
C ASP A 508 -2.58 -11.90 32.00
N CYS A 509 -3.03 -10.65 32.06
CA CYS A 509 -2.90 -9.81 33.25
C CYS A 509 -3.69 -10.35 34.46
N LEU A 510 -4.92 -10.84 34.24
CA LEU A 510 -5.72 -11.49 35.28
C LEU A 510 -5.08 -12.81 35.77
N ASN A 511 -4.48 -13.58 34.86
CA ASN A 511 -3.72 -14.78 35.23
C ASN A 511 -2.45 -14.45 36.03
N GLN A 512 -1.76 -13.34 35.74
CA GLN A 512 -0.64 -12.85 36.55
C GLN A 512 -1.08 -12.34 37.94
N ALA A 513 -2.29 -11.77 38.04
CA ALA A 513 -2.82 -11.23 39.28
C ALA A 513 -3.37 -12.30 40.23
N ARG A 514 -3.70 -13.49 39.74
CA ARG A 514 -4.35 -14.56 40.50
C ARG A 514 -3.53 -15.04 41.71
N LYS A 515 -4.22 -15.40 42.80
CA LYS A 515 -3.65 -16.06 43.99
C LYS A 515 -3.58 -17.58 43.86
#